data_AF-A0A522XK69-F1
#
_entry.id   AF-A0A522XK69-F1
#
_cell.length_a   1.000
_cell.length_b   1.000
_cell.length_c   1.000
_cell.angle_alpha   90.00
_cell.angle_beta   90.00
_cell.angle_gamma   90.00
#
_symmetry.space_group_name_H-M   'P 1'
#
loop_
_entity.id
_entity.type
_entity.pdbx_description
1 polymer ?
#
loop_
_entity_poly.entity_id
_entity_poly.type
_entity_poly.pdbx_seq_one_letter_code
_entity_poly.pdbx_strand_id
1 'polypeptide(L)'
;MARGDQIYVIRPFFNLEGLYEHHGIDCGDGTVIHYSKREDEATVKRTSIGAFTGGKRVYTRQYPAHYIAETTLQRAESRLGEREYNLLFNNCEHFATWCKTGISDSKQIRKFAPLLATLNPDQLSGKINQSFQDGHQQDAAGMLDQALGEIKVAWDDLQPRYNQAVREMESWDKVAHTALRRDREDLARAALGRKRKFRLKAQDLKQHLDRLAQMTEKLVEQRQTIDS
;
A
#
# COMPACT_ATOMS: atom_id res chain seq x y z
N MET A 1 -23.95 4.01 -5.41
CA MET A 1 -23.16 3.38 -4.34
C MET A 1 -24.16 2.82 -3.35
N ALA A 2 -23.92 1.62 -2.84
CA ALA A 2 -24.75 0.96 -1.86
C ALA A 2 -23.92 0.63 -0.60
N ARG A 3 -24.62 0.47 0.52
CA ARG A 3 -24.03 0.03 1.78
C ARG A 3 -23.17 -1.23 1.59
N GLY A 4 -21.93 -1.18 2.05
CA GLY A 4 -20.95 -2.27 1.94
C GLY A 4 -20.22 -2.33 0.60
N ASP A 5 -20.38 -1.36 -0.29
CA ASP A 5 -19.60 -1.28 -1.53
C ASP A 5 -18.16 -0.86 -1.26
N GLN A 6 -17.24 -1.45 -2.02
CA GLN A 6 -15.90 -0.88 -2.18
C GLN A 6 -15.98 0.26 -3.19
N ILE A 7 -15.65 1.44 -2.73
CA ILE A 7 -15.62 2.66 -3.52
C ILE A 7 -14.19 3.18 -3.62
N TYR A 8 -13.91 3.90 -4.71
CA TYR A 8 -12.65 4.60 -4.85
C TYR A 8 -12.83 5.94 -5.54
N VAL A 9 -11.91 6.85 -5.23
CA VAL A 9 -11.79 8.14 -5.90
C VAL A 9 -10.41 8.26 -6.52
N ILE A 10 -10.33 8.88 -7.69
CA ILE A 10 -9.05 9.25 -8.29
C ILE A 10 -8.57 10.50 -7.57
N ARG A 11 -7.53 10.34 -6.76
CA ARG A 11 -6.89 11.45 -6.07
C ARG A 11 -5.57 11.76 -6.74
N PRO A 12 -5.17 13.05 -6.76
CA PRO A 12 -3.82 13.38 -7.12
C PRO A 12 -2.87 12.72 -6.11
N PHE A 13 -1.84 12.09 -6.62
CA PHE A 13 -0.74 11.64 -5.78
C PHE A 13 0.32 12.72 -5.84
N PHE A 14 0.46 13.53 -4.79
CA PHE A 14 1.40 14.64 -4.81
C PHE A 14 1.29 15.54 -6.08
N ASN A 15 0.10 16.06 -6.31
CA ASN A 15 -0.27 16.91 -7.46
C ASN A 15 -0.28 16.24 -8.84
N LEU A 16 0.00 14.94 -8.92
CA LEU A 16 -0.20 14.15 -10.13
C LEU A 16 -1.62 13.64 -10.26
N GLU A 17 -2.43 14.29 -11.11
CA GLU A 17 -3.77 13.81 -11.42
C GLU A 17 -3.73 12.40 -12.04
N GLY A 18 -4.67 11.54 -11.62
CA GLY A 18 -4.92 10.26 -12.31
C GLY A 18 -4.19 9.02 -11.78
N LEU A 19 -3.12 9.14 -10.98
CA LEU A 19 -2.25 8.00 -10.68
C LEU A 19 -2.63 7.19 -9.42
N TYR A 20 -3.46 7.75 -8.54
CA TYR A 20 -3.80 7.12 -7.27
C TYR A 20 -5.30 6.92 -7.09
N GLU A 21 -5.69 5.66 -7.00
CA GLU A 21 -7.00 5.26 -6.53
C GLU A 21 -6.98 5.21 -5.00
N HIS A 22 -7.79 6.03 -4.36
CA HIS A 22 -8.00 5.95 -2.93
C HIS A 22 -9.27 5.17 -2.63
N HIS A 23 -9.12 3.97 -2.07
CA HIS A 23 -10.19 3.03 -1.81
C HIS A 23 -10.74 3.12 -0.38
N GLY A 24 -12.02 2.80 -0.21
CA GLY A 24 -12.74 2.73 1.06
C GLY A 24 -14.01 1.88 0.96
N ILE A 25 -14.64 1.61 2.10
CA ILE A 25 -15.91 0.89 2.20
C ILE A 25 -17.03 1.88 2.54
N ASP A 26 -18.04 1.99 1.68
CA ASP A 26 -19.24 2.79 1.92
C ASP A 26 -20.08 2.16 3.05
N CYS A 27 -20.32 2.91 4.12
CA CYS A 27 -21.10 2.44 5.27
C CYS A 27 -22.62 2.56 5.06
N GLY A 28 -23.07 3.24 4.00
CA GLY A 28 -24.48 3.44 3.69
C GLY A 28 -25.18 4.51 4.55
N ASP A 29 -24.46 5.16 5.46
CA ASP A 29 -24.95 6.20 6.37
C ASP A 29 -24.28 7.57 6.10
N GLY A 30 -23.73 7.74 4.90
CA GLY A 30 -22.97 8.94 4.52
C GLY A 30 -21.53 8.94 5.02
N THR A 31 -21.05 7.83 5.59
CA THR A 31 -19.65 7.67 6.02
C THR A 31 -18.92 6.56 5.25
N VAL A 32 -17.59 6.60 5.32
CA VAL A 32 -16.68 5.66 4.65
C VAL A 32 -15.62 5.20 5.64
N ILE A 33 -15.38 3.90 5.73
CA ILE A 33 -14.21 3.36 6.45
C ILE A 33 -13.08 3.15 5.44
N HIS A 34 -11.92 3.76 5.71
CA HIS A 34 -10.77 3.73 4.83
C HIS A 34 -9.47 3.97 5.60
N TYR A 35 -8.34 3.65 4.97
CA TYR A 35 -7.03 4.08 5.47
C TYR A 35 -6.81 5.57 5.18
N SER A 36 -6.87 6.42 6.20
CA SER A 36 -6.67 7.87 6.06
C SER A 36 -5.18 8.25 6.22
N LYS A 37 -4.72 9.25 5.43
CA LYS A 37 -3.37 9.83 5.49
C LYS A 37 -3.36 11.34 5.86
N ARG A 38 -4.49 11.88 6.34
CA ARG A 38 -4.67 13.34 6.55
C ARG A 38 -4.09 13.89 7.86
N GLU A 39 -3.60 13.04 8.74
CA GLU A 39 -3.02 13.40 10.03
C GLU A 39 -1.64 12.76 10.17
N ASP A 40 -0.87 13.18 11.17
CA ASP A 40 0.52 12.75 11.45
C ASP A 40 0.71 11.23 11.58
N GLU A 41 -0.38 10.46 11.69
CA GLU A 41 -0.37 9.02 11.71
C GLU A 41 -1.46 8.41 10.80
N ALA A 42 -1.02 7.60 9.84
CA ALA A 42 -1.93 6.91 8.95
C ALA A 42 -2.64 5.75 9.63
N THR A 43 -3.97 5.71 9.54
CA THR A 43 -4.79 4.75 10.28
C THR A 43 -6.12 4.48 9.60
N VAL A 44 -6.69 3.30 9.83
CA VAL A 44 -8.06 2.99 9.42
C VAL A 44 -9.03 3.84 10.24
N LYS A 45 -9.78 4.71 9.57
CA LYS A 45 -10.74 5.63 10.16
C LYS A 45 -12.05 5.58 9.42
N ARG A 46 -13.12 5.92 10.14
CA ARG A 46 -14.42 6.27 9.58
C ARG A 46 -14.46 7.78 9.37
N THR A 47 -14.75 8.22 8.15
CA THR A 47 -14.87 9.65 7.81
C THR A 47 -16.16 9.90 7.05
N SER A 48 -16.58 11.17 6.91
CA SER A 48 -17.72 11.49 6.04
C SER A 48 -17.36 11.24 4.58
N ILE A 49 -18.37 10.93 3.75
CA ILE A 49 -18.19 10.78 2.30
C ILE A 49 -17.60 12.06 1.68
N GLY A 50 -17.95 13.24 2.19
CA GLY A 50 -17.34 14.51 1.75
C GLY A 50 -15.84 14.57 2.01
N ALA A 51 -15.39 14.18 3.21
CA ALA A 51 -13.97 14.12 3.55
C ALA A 51 -13.22 13.03 2.75
N PHE A 52 -13.85 11.88 2.53
CA PHE A 52 -13.29 10.78 1.74
C PHE A 52 -13.19 11.09 0.24
N THR A 53 -14.11 11.89 -0.31
CA THR A 53 -14.12 12.18 -1.75
C THR A 53 -13.34 13.43 -2.09
N GLY A 54 -13.34 14.43 -1.21
CA GLY A 54 -12.78 15.75 -1.52
C GLY A 54 -13.45 16.39 -2.76
N GLY A 55 -14.73 16.09 -3.00
CA GLY A 55 -15.47 16.56 -4.18
C GLY A 55 -15.13 15.86 -5.50
N LYS A 56 -14.23 14.87 -5.50
CA LYS A 56 -13.90 14.09 -6.70
C LYS A 56 -14.97 13.03 -6.99
N ARG A 57 -15.07 12.64 -8.27
CA ARG A 57 -16.00 11.59 -8.73
C ARG A 57 -15.70 10.26 -8.05
N VAL A 58 -16.76 9.59 -7.57
CA VAL A 58 -16.67 8.28 -6.94
C VAL A 58 -16.96 7.18 -7.94
N TYR A 59 -16.18 6.11 -7.84
CA TYR A 59 -16.31 4.89 -8.61
C TYR A 59 -16.52 3.71 -7.67
N THR A 60 -17.17 2.65 -8.17
CA THR A 60 -17.44 1.43 -7.39
C THR A 60 -16.69 0.27 -8.03
N ARG A 61 -16.01 -0.55 -7.22
CA ARG A 61 -15.41 -1.80 -7.67
C ARG A 61 -16.44 -2.93 -7.64
N GLN A 62 -16.46 -3.73 -8.70
CA GLN A 62 -17.35 -4.87 -8.84
C GLN A 62 -16.57 -6.18 -8.72
N TYR A 63 -17.17 -7.15 -8.03
CA TYR A 63 -16.56 -8.46 -7.80
C TYR A 63 -17.56 -9.56 -8.20
N PRO A 64 -17.11 -10.62 -8.89
CA PRO A 64 -18.00 -11.75 -9.22
C PRO A 64 -18.54 -12.49 -7.99
N ALA A 65 -17.75 -12.53 -6.92
CA ALA A 65 -18.11 -13.10 -5.64
C ALA A 65 -17.55 -12.24 -4.51
N HIS A 66 -18.39 -11.90 -3.54
CA HIS A 66 -18.04 -11.06 -2.39
C HIS A 66 -18.98 -11.32 -1.22
N TYR A 67 -18.59 -10.83 -0.04
CA TYR A 67 -19.43 -10.84 1.14
C TYR A 67 -20.62 -9.89 1.01
N ILE A 68 -21.68 -10.19 1.78
CA ILE A 68 -22.82 -9.29 1.97
C ILE A 68 -22.39 -8.05 2.77
N ALA A 69 -23.21 -6.99 2.69
CA ALA A 69 -22.91 -5.69 3.27
C ALA A 69 -22.58 -5.77 4.76
N GLU A 70 -23.35 -6.54 5.54
CA GLU A 70 -23.16 -6.72 6.98
C GLU A 70 -21.77 -7.26 7.30
N THR A 71 -21.38 -8.34 6.63
CA THR A 71 -20.07 -8.98 6.83
C THR A 71 -18.94 -8.07 6.36
N THR A 72 -19.09 -7.37 5.23
CA THR A 72 -18.09 -6.39 4.77
C THR A 72 -17.88 -5.27 5.79
N LEU A 73 -18.95 -4.75 6.38
CA LEU A 73 -18.86 -3.68 7.38
C LEU A 73 -18.27 -4.15 8.70
N GLN A 74 -18.69 -5.31 9.21
CA GLN A 74 -18.09 -5.90 10.41
C GLN A 74 -16.57 -6.06 10.26
N ARG A 75 -16.11 -6.48 9.07
CA ARG A 75 -14.70 -6.61 8.76
C ARG A 75 -13.99 -5.26 8.72
N ALA A 76 -14.58 -4.26 8.05
CA ALA A 76 -14.03 -2.91 8.02
C ALA A 76 -13.93 -2.28 9.42
N GLU A 77 -14.97 -2.43 10.23
CA GLU A 77 -15.04 -1.93 11.62
C GLU A 77 -14.03 -2.64 12.52
N SER A 78 -13.80 -3.95 12.32
CA SER A 78 -12.84 -4.73 13.12
C SER A 78 -11.39 -4.24 13.04
N ARG A 79 -11.08 -3.38 12.06
CA ARG A 79 -9.76 -2.81 11.82
C ARG A 79 -9.70 -1.31 12.10
N LEU A 80 -10.75 -0.70 12.63
CA LEU A 80 -10.70 0.72 13.03
C LEU A 80 -9.56 0.95 14.02
N GLY A 81 -8.78 2.00 13.78
CA GLY A 81 -7.60 2.32 14.59
C GLY A 81 -6.35 1.50 14.25
N GLU A 82 -6.41 0.57 13.29
CA GLU A 82 -5.22 -0.13 12.80
C GLU A 82 -4.21 0.90 12.27
N ARG A 83 -3.03 0.89 12.88
CA ARG A 83 -1.85 1.71 12.56
C ARG A 83 -0.71 0.89 11.94
N GLU A 84 -0.95 -0.41 11.81
CA GLU A 84 -0.04 -1.31 11.12
C GLU A 84 0.03 -0.84 9.65
N TYR A 85 1.24 -0.44 9.23
CA TYR A 85 1.80 -0.67 7.89
C TYR A 85 1.88 0.51 6.86
N ASN A 86 3.02 0.56 6.13
CA ASN A 86 3.48 1.62 5.20
C ASN A 86 2.64 1.72 3.91
N LEU A 87 2.11 2.90 3.61
CA LEU A 87 1.01 3.15 2.68
C LEU A 87 1.38 4.08 1.52
N LEU A 88 1.87 3.58 0.38
CA LEU A 88 1.90 4.45 -0.81
C LEU A 88 0.71 4.23 -1.74
N PHE A 89 0.34 3.01 -2.14
CA PHE A 89 -0.74 2.87 -3.13
C PHE A 89 -1.73 1.73 -2.85
N ASN A 90 -1.25 0.53 -2.53
CA ASN A 90 -2.13 -0.66 -2.51
C ASN A 90 -2.77 -0.99 -1.17
N ASN A 91 -2.42 -0.34 -0.06
CA ASN A 91 -2.98 -0.76 1.23
C ASN A 91 -4.45 -0.37 1.41
N CYS A 92 -4.89 0.79 0.88
CA CYS A 92 -6.30 1.14 0.93
C CYS A 92 -7.13 0.20 0.03
N GLU A 93 -6.60 -0.17 -1.14
CA GLU A 93 -7.22 -1.15 -2.03
C GLU A 93 -7.24 -2.55 -1.42
N HIS A 94 -6.13 -3.01 -0.87
CA HIS A 94 -6.03 -4.30 -0.20
C HIS A 94 -6.95 -4.38 1.02
N PHE A 95 -7.01 -3.32 1.81
CA PHE A 95 -7.94 -3.21 2.93
C PHE A 95 -9.38 -3.34 2.45
N ALA A 96 -9.79 -2.53 1.47
CA ALA A 96 -11.15 -2.55 0.97
C ALA A 96 -11.49 -3.89 0.30
N THR A 97 -10.56 -4.44 -0.48
CA THR A 97 -10.69 -5.75 -1.14
C THR A 97 -10.81 -6.87 -0.12
N TRP A 98 -10.01 -6.85 0.94
CA TRP A 98 -10.11 -7.80 2.04
C TRP A 98 -11.44 -7.68 2.78
N CYS A 99 -11.93 -6.47 3.04
CA CYS A 99 -13.25 -6.27 3.64
C CYS A 99 -14.34 -6.88 2.75
N LYS A 100 -14.28 -6.63 1.44
CA LYS A 100 -15.31 -7.03 0.48
C LYS A 100 -15.28 -8.52 0.14
N THR A 101 -14.10 -9.13 0.01
CA THR A 101 -13.95 -10.48 -0.57
C THR A 101 -13.33 -11.50 0.38
N GLY A 102 -12.71 -11.08 1.48
CA GLY A 102 -11.96 -11.98 2.35
C GLY A 102 -10.55 -12.29 1.90
N ILE A 103 -10.21 -11.90 0.67
CA ILE A 103 -8.92 -12.20 0.05
C ILE A 103 -7.94 -11.10 0.44
N SER A 104 -7.01 -11.41 1.35
CA SER A 104 -5.84 -10.60 1.63
C SER A 104 -4.63 -11.11 0.85
N ASP A 105 -4.73 -11.09 -0.49
CA ASP A 105 -3.59 -10.99 -1.43
C ASP A 105 -4.08 -11.14 -2.88
N SER A 106 -3.64 -10.24 -3.74
CA SER A 106 -3.94 -10.28 -5.17
C SER A 106 -3.09 -11.36 -5.87
N LYS A 107 -3.76 -12.22 -6.63
CA LYS A 107 -3.14 -13.07 -7.64
C LYS A 107 -2.59 -12.18 -8.76
N GLN A 108 -1.38 -11.64 -8.62
CA GLN A 108 -0.57 -11.15 -9.76
C GLN A 108 0.84 -10.81 -9.30
N ILE A 109 1.74 -11.78 -9.33
CA ILE A 109 3.19 -11.51 -9.32
C ILE A 109 3.84 -12.45 -10.32
N ARG A 110 4.32 -11.90 -11.44
CA ARG A 110 5.46 -12.43 -12.19
C ARG A 110 6.10 -11.30 -13.01
N LYS A 111 7.38 -11.01 -12.71
CA LYS A 111 8.43 -10.31 -13.49
C LYS A 111 8.75 -8.83 -13.19
N PHE A 112 9.28 -8.45 -12.02
CA PHE A 112 9.90 -7.10 -11.89
C PHE A 112 11.15 -6.95 -11.01
N ALA A 113 11.63 -8.01 -10.34
CA ALA A 113 12.87 -7.96 -9.55
C ALA A 113 14.12 -7.39 -10.29
N PRO A 114 14.32 -7.60 -11.61
CA PRO A 114 15.46 -7.04 -12.32
C PRO A 114 15.42 -5.50 -12.48
N LEU A 115 14.24 -4.88 -12.52
CA LEU A 115 14.08 -3.44 -12.79
C LEU A 115 14.53 -2.58 -11.59
N LEU A 116 14.26 -3.06 -10.37
CA LEU A 116 14.67 -2.41 -9.13
C LEU A 116 16.19 -2.39 -8.90
N ALA A 117 16.91 -3.38 -9.45
CA ALA A 117 18.37 -3.40 -9.38
C ALA A 117 19.01 -2.34 -10.29
N THR A 118 18.28 -1.87 -11.30
CA THR A 118 18.74 -0.88 -12.29
C THR A 118 18.27 0.54 -12.01
N LEU A 119 17.27 0.75 -11.15
CA LEU A 119 16.79 2.07 -10.79
C LEU A 119 17.71 2.70 -9.74
N ASN A 120 18.70 3.48 -10.20
CA ASN A 120 19.48 4.35 -9.35
C ASN A 120 18.79 5.73 -9.25
N PRO A 121 18.18 6.09 -8.10
CA PRO A 121 17.48 7.36 -7.91
C PRO A 121 18.33 8.60 -8.16
N ASP A 122 19.63 8.54 -7.87
CA ASP A 122 20.52 9.69 -8.04
C ASP A 122 20.80 9.94 -9.53
N GLN A 123 20.90 8.87 -10.32
CA GLN A 123 21.05 8.98 -11.78
C GLN A 123 19.78 9.48 -12.45
N LEU A 124 18.61 9.06 -11.97
CA LEU A 124 17.33 9.49 -12.52
C LEU A 124 17.07 10.97 -12.22
N SER A 125 17.32 11.39 -10.98
CA SER A 125 17.25 12.80 -10.56
C SER A 125 18.20 13.67 -11.38
N GLY A 126 19.43 13.20 -11.62
CA GLY A 126 20.40 13.90 -12.47
C GLY A 126 19.92 14.09 -13.90
N LYS A 127 19.34 13.06 -14.52
CA LYS A 127 18.80 13.15 -15.89
C LYS A 127 17.60 14.10 -16.00
N ILE A 128 16.72 14.09 -15.00
CA ILE A 128 15.56 15.00 -14.94
C ILE A 128 16.07 16.45 -14.84
N ASN A 129 16.98 16.72 -13.92
CA ASN A 129 17.57 18.07 -13.74
C ASN A 129 18.31 18.57 -14.99
N GLN A 130 18.99 17.69 -15.72
CA GLN A 130 19.70 18.04 -16.94
C GLN A 130 18.72 18.38 -18.08
N SER A 131 17.68 17.56 -18.28
CA SER A 131 16.62 17.85 -19.27
C SER A 131 15.90 19.17 -18.99
N PHE A 132 15.80 19.56 -17.72
CA PHE A 132 15.34 20.90 -17.31
C PHE A 132 16.27 22.02 -17.74
N GLN A 133 17.57 21.90 -17.48
CA GLN A 133 18.55 22.92 -17.86
C GLN A 133 18.63 23.11 -19.38
N ASP A 134 18.35 22.06 -20.14
CA ASP A 134 18.34 22.07 -21.60
C ASP A 134 17.02 22.64 -22.19
N GLY A 135 16.05 23.05 -21.36
CA GLY A 135 14.80 23.71 -21.81
C GLY A 135 13.68 22.75 -22.24
N HIS A 136 13.83 21.44 -21.99
CA HIS A 136 12.89 20.40 -22.39
C HIS A 136 11.87 20.07 -21.28
N GLN A 137 11.12 21.08 -20.83
CA GLN A 137 10.21 21.00 -19.68
C GLN A 137 9.13 19.89 -19.82
N GLN A 138 8.60 19.69 -21.03
CA GLN A 138 7.62 18.62 -21.30
C GLN A 138 8.23 17.21 -21.22
N ASP A 139 9.48 17.05 -21.66
CA ASP A 139 10.18 15.77 -21.62
C ASP A 139 10.49 15.38 -20.17
N ALA A 140 10.90 16.36 -19.35
CA ALA A 140 11.20 16.15 -17.95
C ALA A 140 9.96 15.82 -17.09
N ALA A 141 8.80 16.41 -17.39
CA ALA A 141 7.53 16.03 -16.76
C ALA A 141 7.12 14.59 -17.11
N GLY A 142 7.24 14.18 -18.38
CA GLY A 142 6.96 12.81 -18.82
C GLY A 142 7.90 11.77 -18.20
N MET A 143 9.19 12.11 -18.04
CA MET A 143 10.17 11.26 -17.36
C MET A 143 9.84 11.06 -15.89
N LEU A 144 9.31 12.09 -15.21
CA LEU A 144 8.88 12.00 -13.82
C LEU A 144 7.66 11.08 -13.67
N ASP A 145 6.69 11.18 -14.57
CA ASP A 145 5.49 10.33 -14.57
C ASP A 145 5.84 8.86 -14.76
N GLN A 146 6.77 8.60 -15.69
CA GLN A 146 7.31 7.25 -15.90
C GLN A 146 8.00 6.73 -14.65
N ALA A 147 8.88 7.53 -14.03
CA ALA A 147 9.60 7.15 -12.81
C ALA A 147 8.65 6.78 -11.66
N LEU A 148 7.61 7.58 -11.44
CA LEU A 148 6.61 7.33 -10.42
C LEU A 148 5.75 6.11 -10.73
N GLY A 149 5.44 5.86 -12.00
CA GLY A 149 4.81 4.63 -12.47
C GLY A 149 5.63 3.38 -12.16
N GLU A 150 6.95 3.43 -12.40
CA GLU A 150 7.86 2.31 -12.11
C GLU A 150 8.00 2.05 -10.60
N ILE A 151 8.09 3.11 -9.78
CA ILE A 151 8.10 2.99 -8.32
C ILE A 151 6.80 2.37 -7.81
N LYS A 152 5.64 2.75 -8.36
CA LYS A 152 4.35 2.14 -8.01
C LYS A 152 4.35 0.64 -8.29
N VAL A 153 4.78 0.21 -9.49
CA VAL A 153 4.86 -1.22 -9.83
C VAL A 153 5.78 -1.98 -8.87
N ALA A 154 6.90 -1.39 -8.48
CA ALA A 154 7.79 -1.99 -7.49
C ALA A 154 7.16 -2.11 -6.10
N TRP A 155 6.43 -1.08 -5.67
CA TRP A 155 5.67 -1.09 -4.42
C TRP A 155 4.65 -2.23 -4.41
N ASP A 156 3.93 -2.40 -5.52
CA ASP A 156 2.87 -3.40 -5.69
C ASP A 156 3.41 -4.84 -5.58
N ASP A 157 4.69 -5.07 -5.91
CA ASP A 157 5.36 -6.37 -5.77
C ASP A 157 5.96 -6.58 -4.36
N LEU A 158 6.63 -5.57 -3.80
CA LEU A 158 7.34 -5.68 -2.53
C LEU A 158 6.38 -5.71 -1.33
N GLN A 159 5.29 -4.94 -1.40
CA GLN A 159 4.38 -4.76 -0.28
C GLN A 159 3.66 -6.07 0.13
N PRO A 160 3.10 -6.88 -0.80
CA PRO A 160 2.56 -8.20 -0.46
C PRO A 160 3.59 -9.14 0.15
N ARG A 161 4.83 -9.13 -0.37
CA ARG A 161 5.90 -10.01 0.11
C ARG A 161 6.32 -9.65 1.54
N TYR A 162 6.38 -8.36 1.86
CA TYR A 162 6.67 -7.89 3.23
C TYR A 162 5.55 -8.35 4.18
N ASN A 163 4.29 -8.16 3.78
CA ASN A 163 3.11 -8.59 4.54
C ASN A 163 3.12 -10.10 4.81
N GLN A 164 3.40 -10.89 3.78
CA GLN A 164 3.52 -12.34 3.92
C GLN A 164 4.64 -12.72 4.88
N ALA A 165 5.81 -12.07 4.80
CA ALA A 165 6.92 -12.34 5.71
C ALA A 165 6.56 -12.01 7.17
N VAL A 166 5.84 -10.92 7.43
CA VAL A 166 5.34 -10.57 8.77
C VAL A 166 4.33 -11.61 9.28
N ARG A 167 3.34 -11.98 8.47
CA ARG A 167 2.35 -13.01 8.84
C ARG A 167 2.99 -14.36 9.16
N GLU A 168 3.97 -14.78 8.37
CA GLU A 168 4.73 -16.00 8.63
C GLU A 168 5.52 -15.89 9.94
N MET A 169 6.19 -14.76 10.19
CA MET A 169 6.89 -14.51 11.45
C MET A 169 5.96 -14.66 12.66
N GLU A 170 4.79 -14.03 12.64
CA GLU A 170 3.78 -14.12 13.71
C GLU A 170 3.21 -15.53 13.87
N SER A 171 2.97 -16.23 12.75
CA SER A 171 2.51 -17.62 12.76
C SER A 171 3.52 -18.53 13.45
N TRP A 172 4.81 -18.42 13.09
CA TRP A 172 5.88 -19.17 13.74
C TRP A 172 6.06 -18.82 15.21
N ASP A 173 5.76 -17.58 15.61
CA ASP A 173 5.73 -17.20 17.01
C ASP A 173 4.62 -17.92 17.78
N LYS A 174 3.40 -17.99 17.24
CA LYS A 174 2.28 -18.73 17.83
C LYS A 174 2.59 -20.22 17.93
N VAL A 175 3.26 -20.80 16.93
CA VAL A 175 3.72 -22.19 16.96
C VAL A 175 4.73 -22.39 18.07
N ALA A 176 5.73 -21.50 18.22
CA ALA A 176 6.73 -21.60 19.27
C ALA A 176 6.09 -21.59 20.68
N HIS A 177 5.19 -20.64 20.95
CA HIS A 177 4.47 -20.57 22.22
C HIS A 177 3.61 -21.81 22.48
N THR A 178 2.96 -22.35 21.43
CA THR A 178 2.13 -23.56 21.56
C THR A 178 2.97 -24.80 21.82
N ALA A 179 4.15 -24.91 21.20
CA ALA A 179 5.08 -26.00 21.44
C ALA A 179 5.64 -25.96 22.89
N LEU A 180 6.00 -24.77 23.39
CA LEU A 180 6.44 -24.59 24.78
C LEU A 180 5.37 -25.02 25.78
N ARG A 181 4.10 -24.63 25.56
CA ARG A 181 2.97 -25.06 26.43
C ARG A 181 2.74 -26.56 26.45
N ARG A 182 3.26 -27.29 25.46
CA ARG A 182 3.15 -28.75 25.34
C ARG A 182 4.46 -29.46 25.70
N ASP A 183 5.39 -28.76 26.32
CA ASP A 183 6.71 -29.28 26.72
C ASP A 183 7.52 -29.84 25.53
N ARG A 184 7.35 -29.24 24.35
CA ARG A 184 8.06 -29.59 23.12
C ARG A 184 9.11 -28.54 22.79
N GLU A 185 10.17 -28.49 23.60
CA GLU A 185 11.27 -27.53 23.42
C GLU A 185 11.95 -27.65 22.05
N ASP A 186 12.07 -28.87 21.53
CA ASP A 186 12.63 -29.18 20.21
C ASP A 186 11.89 -28.42 19.11
N LEU A 187 10.55 -28.52 19.12
CA LEU A 187 9.68 -27.85 18.17
C LEU A 187 9.63 -26.34 18.40
N ALA A 188 9.70 -25.89 19.65
CA ALA A 188 9.74 -24.48 19.98
C ALA A 188 11.01 -23.81 19.42
N ARG A 189 12.20 -24.42 19.59
CA ARG A 189 13.46 -23.90 19.02
C ARG A 189 13.42 -23.87 17.50
N ALA A 190 12.91 -24.92 16.86
CA ALA A 190 12.77 -24.96 15.40
C ALA A 190 11.82 -23.85 14.89
N ALA A 191 10.68 -23.63 15.57
CA ALA A 191 9.74 -22.57 15.25
C ALA A 191 10.35 -21.17 15.43
N LEU A 192 11.11 -20.93 16.50
CA LEU A 192 11.85 -19.68 16.70
C LEU A 192 12.91 -19.44 15.60
N GLY A 193 13.57 -20.49 15.14
CA GLY A 193 14.48 -20.42 13.99
C GLY A 193 13.77 -19.94 12.72
N ARG A 194 12.57 -20.47 12.44
CA ARG A 194 11.73 -20.02 11.30
C ARG A 194 11.22 -18.60 11.49
N LYS A 195 10.74 -18.23 12.70
CA LYS A 195 10.38 -16.85 13.06
C LYS A 195 11.52 -15.89 12.75
N ARG A 196 12.75 -16.20 13.17
CA ARG A 196 13.94 -15.37 12.91
C ARG A 196 14.19 -15.20 11.42
N LYS A 197 14.08 -16.26 10.62
CA LYS A 197 14.26 -16.20 9.16
C LYS A 197 13.26 -15.24 8.51
N PHE A 198 11.98 -15.35 8.86
CA PHE A 198 10.95 -14.47 8.32
C PHE A 198 11.07 -13.04 8.81
N ARG A 199 11.49 -12.83 10.07
CA ARG A 199 11.81 -11.50 10.60
C ARG A 199 12.90 -10.81 9.79
N LEU A 200 14.01 -11.50 9.50
CA LEU A 200 15.10 -10.94 8.69
C LEU A 200 14.64 -10.60 7.27
N LYS A 201 13.83 -11.48 6.65
CA LYS A 201 13.22 -11.21 5.34
C LYS A 201 12.30 -9.99 5.38
N ALA A 202 11.50 -9.85 6.43
CA ALA A 202 10.59 -8.71 6.60
C ALA A 202 11.38 -7.41 6.77
N GLN A 203 12.48 -7.43 7.53
CA GLN A 203 13.38 -6.27 7.71
C GLN A 203 14.02 -5.83 6.37
N ASP A 204 14.51 -6.77 5.57
CA ASP A 204 15.08 -6.49 4.24
C ASP A 204 14.05 -5.87 3.29
N LEU A 205 12.86 -6.47 3.19
CA LEU A 205 11.77 -5.94 2.36
C LEU A 205 11.31 -4.56 2.83
N LYS A 206 11.27 -4.32 4.16
CA LYS A 206 10.95 -3.02 4.72
C LYS A 206 11.97 -1.96 4.32
N GLN A 207 13.26 -2.26 4.33
CA GLN A 207 14.30 -1.33 3.88
C GLN A 207 14.11 -0.92 2.41
N HIS A 208 13.76 -1.88 1.54
CA HIS A 208 13.45 -1.57 0.14
C HIS A 208 12.21 -0.69 0.00
N LEU A 209 11.13 -0.98 0.73
CA LEU A 209 9.93 -0.15 0.74
C LEU A 209 10.21 1.27 1.27
N ASP A 210 10.99 1.40 2.34
CA ASP A 210 11.36 2.70 2.90
C ASP A 210 12.20 3.52 1.89
N ARG A 211 13.09 2.89 1.13
CA ARG A 211 13.81 3.55 0.01
C ARG A 211 12.87 4.01 -1.10
N LEU A 212 11.94 3.18 -1.53
CA LEU A 212 10.95 3.57 -2.55
C LEU A 212 10.11 4.75 -2.06
N ALA A 213 9.77 4.80 -0.77
CA ALA A 213 9.05 5.93 -0.20
C ALA A 213 9.86 7.23 -0.28
N GLN A 214 11.13 7.21 0.13
CA GLN A 214 12.02 8.36 0.03
C GLN A 214 12.22 8.82 -1.41
N MET A 215 12.36 7.89 -2.36
CA MET A 215 12.47 8.23 -3.78
C MET A 215 11.21 8.92 -4.28
N THR A 216 10.05 8.41 -3.88
CA THR A 216 8.75 8.97 -4.26
C THR A 216 8.60 10.40 -3.75
N GLU A 217 8.97 10.65 -2.50
CA GLU A 217 8.94 11.97 -1.87
C GLU A 217 9.85 12.97 -2.61
N LYS A 218 11.10 12.58 -2.91
CA LYS A 218 12.04 13.44 -3.65
C LYS A 218 11.55 13.81 -5.05
N LEU A 219 11.07 12.82 -5.83
CA LEU A 219 10.58 13.07 -7.19
C LEU A 219 9.38 14.01 -7.20
N VAL A 220 8.56 13.90 -6.17
CA VAL A 220 7.42 14.78 -5.98
C VAL A 220 7.81 16.20 -5.67
N GLU A 221 8.74 16.39 -4.74
CA GLU A 221 9.22 17.73 -4.38
C GLU A 221 9.79 18.43 -5.62
N GLN A 222 10.55 17.68 -6.43
CA GLN A 222 11.05 18.15 -7.72
C GLN A 222 9.91 18.59 -8.64
N ARG A 223 8.82 17.81 -8.77
CA ARG A 223 7.66 18.24 -9.56
C ARG A 223 7.06 19.56 -9.10
N GLN A 224 6.94 19.75 -7.79
CA GLN A 224 6.36 20.98 -7.25
C GLN A 224 7.22 22.19 -7.58
N THR A 225 8.54 22.04 -7.60
CA THR A 225 9.45 23.10 -8.06
C THR A 225 9.36 23.39 -9.56
N ILE A 226 8.88 22.43 -10.36
CA ILE A 226 8.73 22.54 -11.81
C ILE A 226 7.43 23.24 -12.18
N ASP A 227 6.36 22.92 -11.47
CA ASP A 227 5.00 23.44 -11.71
C ASP A 227 4.80 24.85 -11.10
N SER A 228 5.80 25.39 -10.37
CA SER A 228 5.80 26.72 -9.73
C SER A 228 6.47 27.78 -10.58
#